data_AF-A0A6A7LWY6-F1
#
_entry.id   AF-A0A6A7LWY6-F1
#
_cell.length_a   1.000
_cell.length_b   1.000
_cell.length_c   1.000
_cell.angle_alpha   90.00
_cell.angle_beta   90.00
_cell.angle_gamma   90.00
#
_symmetry.space_group_name_H-M   'P 1'
#
loop_
_entity.id
_entity.type
_entity.pdbx_description
1 polymer ?
#
loop_
_entity_poly.entity_id
_entity_poly.type
_entity_poly.pdbx_seq_one_letter_code
_entity_poly.pdbx_strand_id
1 'polypeptide(L)'
;MRDITDRQPDLSVEPAGCSPGIAADQWSVAWTVSNASDDELAITGAWLPHGQFRSPRRDFTPPLTIAVNERVRVEFLVRCREAPGTVVENAFVILTVEWQSQAWRIFARSRVRFDDSGAPQPATELITVQRVGFSTT
;
A
#
# COMPACT_ATOMS: atom_id res chain seq x y z
N MET A 1 -36.14 1.58 -9.30
CA MET A 1 -34.92 1.80 -10.09
C MET A 1 -33.80 1.97 -9.08
N ARG A 2 -33.05 0.90 -8.77
CA ARG A 2 -31.88 1.01 -7.89
C ARG A 2 -30.76 1.61 -8.70
N ASP A 3 -30.22 2.70 -8.19
CA ASP A 3 -29.07 3.41 -8.72
C ASP A 3 -27.92 2.42 -8.96
N ILE A 4 -27.26 2.45 -10.12
CA ILE A 4 -26.07 1.64 -10.42
C ILE A 4 -24.87 2.32 -9.74
N THR A 5 -24.95 2.47 -8.42
CA THR A 5 -24.11 3.35 -7.61
C THR A 5 -22.75 2.72 -7.33
N ASP A 6 -21.71 3.42 -7.75
CA ASP A 6 -20.40 3.54 -7.06
C ASP A 6 -19.68 2.24 -6.67
N ARG A 7 -19.55 1.30 -7.61
CA ARG A 7 -18.69 0.12 -7.39
C ARG A 7 -17.23 0.56 -7.39
N GLN A 8 -16.51 0.16 -6.34
CA GLN A 8 -15.08 0.36 -6.17
C GLN A 8 -14.36 -0.99 -6.11
N PRO A 9 -13.05 -1.05 -6.43
CA PRO A 9 -12.30 -2.28 -6.23
C PRO A 9 -12.26 -2.65 -4.74
N ASP A 10 -12.47 -3.93 -4.45
CA ASP A 10 -12.27 -4.56 -3.16
C ASP A 10 -10.90 -5.25 -3.12
N LEU A 11 -10.06 -4.83 -2.18
CA LEU A 11 -8.72 -5.37 -1.99
C LEU A 11 -8.26 -5.21 -0.54
N SER A 12 -7.35 -6.09 -0.13
CA SER A 12 -6.59 -5.97 1.12
C SER A 12 -5.13 -5.65 0.85
N VAL A 13 -4.50 -4.98 1.82
CA VAL A 13 -3.07 -4.64 1.80
C VAL A 13 -2.52 -4.96 3.18
N GLU A 14 -1.88 -6.11 3.31
CA GLU A 14 -1.41 -6.62 4.60
C GLU A 14 0.11 -6.64 4.68
N PRO A 15 0.72 -6.21 5.79
CA PRO A 15 2.14 -6.42 6.05
C PRO A 15 2.54 -7.89 5.91
N ALA A 16 3.63 -8.13 5.20
CA ALA A 16 4.10 -9.47 4.88
C ALA A 16 5.56 -9.72 5.30
N GLY A 17 6.19 -8.75 5.95
CA GLY A 17 7.49 -8.89 6.59
C GLY A 17 8.41 -7.69 6.41
N CYS A 18 9.37 -7.57 7.32
CA CYS A 18 10.42 -6.57 7.30
C CYS A 18 11.78 -7.25 7.41
N SER A 19 12.76 -6.78 6.65
CA SER A 19 14.15 -7.17 6.79
C SER A 19 15.06 -5.96 6.68
N PRO A 20 16.27 -5.98 7.26
CA PRO A 20 17.24 -4.91 7.08
C PRO A 20 17.49 -4.64 5.58
N GLY A 21 17.59 -3.37 5.21
CA GLY A 21 18.03 -2.94 3.89
C GLY A 21 19.56 -2.93 3.76
N ILE A 22 20.05 -2.49 2.60
CA ILE A 22 21.50 -2.35 2.36
C ILE A 22 22.08 -1.18 3.17
N ALA A 23 21.32 -0.08 3.30
CA ALA A 23 21.71 1.08 4.09
C ALA A 23 21.20 0.97 5.54
N ALA A 24 21.98 1.53 6.49
CA ALA A 24 21.68 1.44 7.92
C ALA A 24 20.39 2.16 8.37
N ASP A 25 19.85 3.08 7.54
CA ASP A 25 18.58 3.78 7.78
C ASP A 25 17.43 3.22 6.94
N GLN A 26 17.61 2.04 6.35
CA GLN A 26 16.70 1.46 5.39
C GLN A 26 16.25 0.06 5.81
N TRP A 27 14.97 -0.19 5.59
CA TRP A 27 14.35 -1.50 5.74
C TRP A 27 13.74 -1.92 4.41
N SER A 28 13.87 -3.20 4.07
CA SER A 28 13.00 -3.81 3.07
C SER A 28 11.70 -4.19 3.75
N VAL A 29 10.61 -3.54 3.37
CA VAL A 29 9.29 -3.81 3.93
C VAL A 29 8.38 -4.29 2.82
N ALA A 30 7.67 -5.38 3.07
CA ALA A 30 6.81 -6.01 2.10
C ALA A 30 5.36 -6.05 2.56
N TRP A 31 4.47 -5.98 1.57
CA TRP A 31 3.04 -6.11 1.72
C TRP A 31 2.51 -7.18 0.77
N THR A 32 1.48 -7.88 1.19
CA THR A 32 0.66 -8.73 0.33
C THR A 32 -0.59 -7.94 -0.05
N VAL A 33 -0.80 -7.76 -1.36
CA VAL A 33 -2.01 -7.16 -1.91
C VAL A 33 -2.88 -8.27 -2.47
N SER A 34 -4.12 -8.38 -2.01
CA SER A 34 -5.05 -9.43 -2.46
C SER A 34 -6.25 -8.80 -3.15
N ASN A 35 -6.67 -9.37 -4.28
CA ASN A 35 -7.83 -8.91 -5.03
C ASN A 35 -9.09 -9.68 -4.59
N ALA A 36 -10.02 -9.00 -3.93
CA ALA A 36 -11.34 -9.53 -3.58
C ALA A 36 -12.47 -8.97 -4.47
N SER A 37 -12.11 -8.19 -5.50
CA SER A 37 -13.03 -7.67 -6.49
C SER A 37 -13.55 -8.78 -7.39
N ASP A 38 -14.58 -8.49 -8.18
CA ASP A 38 -15.13 -9.39 -9.19
C ASP A 38 -14.44 -9.31 -10.56
N ASP A 39 -13.38 -8.50 -10.67
CA ASP A 39 -12.59 -8.35 -11.88
C ASP A 39 -11.09 -8.18 -11.52
N GLU A 40 -10.23 -8.36 -12.51
CA GLU A 40 -8.79 -8.23 -12.41
C GLU A 40 -8.36 -6.80 -12.02
N LEU A 41 -7.35 -6.71 -11.15
CA LEU A 41 -6.71 -5.45 -10.76
C LEU A 41 -5.32 -5.36 -11.38
N ALA A 42 -4.94 -4.19 -11.89
CA ALA A 42 -3.58 -3.91 -12.31
C ALA A 42 -2.96 -2.80 -11.45
N ILE A 43 -1.95 -3.13 -10.64
CA ILE A 43 -1.20 -2.11 -9.90
C ILE A 43 -0.21 -1.44 -10.86
N THR A 44 -0.38 -0.14 -11.08
CA THR A 44 0.45 0.67 -11.99
C THR A 44 1.54 1.44 -11.26
N GLY A 45 1.40 1.67 -9.96
CA GLY A 45 2.44 2.31 -9.16
C GLY A 45 2.16 2.25 -7.67
N ALA A 46 3.20 2.47 -6.86
CA ALA A 46 3.06 2.51 -5.42
C ALA A 46 4.16 3.33 -4.73
N TRP A 47 3.86 3.86 -3.54
CA TRP A 47 4.81 4.63 -2.73
C TRP A 47 4.38 4.77 -1.27
N LEU A 48 5.31 5.28 -0.45
CA LEU A 48 5.07 5.59 0.96
C LEU A 48 5.53 7.03 1.23
N PRO A 49 4.62 7.99 1.47
CA PRO A 49 4.99 9.40 1.55
C PRO A 49 5.33 9.90 2.97
N HIS A 50 5.17 9.08 4.01
CA HIS A 50 5.25 9.56 5.40
C HIS A 50 6.68 9.97 5.79
N GLY A 51 6.87 11.15 6.40
CA GLY A 51 8.21 11.71 6.65
C GLY A 51 9.18 10.77 7.37
N GLN A 52 8.68 10.00 8.34
CA GLN A 52 9.44 9.02 9.14
C GLN A 52 9.43 7.58 8.59
N PHE A 53 8.58 7.30 7.60
CA PHE A 53 8.39 5.97 7.01
C PHE A 53 8.08 6.14 5.53
N ARG A 54 9.13 6.35 4.72
CA ARG A 54 8.98 6.73 3.31
C ARG A 54 9.73 5.86 2.34
N SER A 55 9.14 5.71 1.16
CA SER A 55 9.75 5.15 -0.03
C SER A 55 9.32 5.98 -1.24
N PRO A 56 10.24 6.32 -2.16
CA PRO A 56 9.89 7.07 -3.36
C PRO A 56 8.89 6.28 -4.20
N ARG A 57 8.23 6.99 -5.12
CA ARG A 57 7.32 6.35 -6.06
C ARG A 57 8.05 5.36 -6.95
N ARG A 58 7.46 4.17 -7.06
CA ARG A 58 7.80 3.12 -8.01
C ARG A 58 6.63 2.95 -8.95
N ASP A 59 6.86 3.13 -10.24
CA ASP A 59 5.92 2.73 -11.29
C ASP A 59 6.22 1.29 -11.72
N PHE A 60 5.16 0.55 -12.09
CA PHE A 60 5.25 -0.83 -12.55
C PHE A 60 5.01 -0.88 -14.06
N THR A 61 6.06 -1.21 -14.81
CA THR A 61 6.01 -1.37 -16.26
C THR A 61 6.65 -2.71 -16.64
N PRO A 62 5.88 -3.74 -16.99
CA PRO A 62 4.41 -3.76 -17.06
C PRO A 62 3.73 -3.67 -15.67
N PRO A 63 2.43 -3.30 -15.60
CA PRO A 63 1.67 -3.31 -14.36
C PRO A 63 1.68 -4.68 -13.67
N LEU A 64 1.56 -4.69 -12.34
CA LEU A 64 1.38 -5.93 -11.59
C LEU A 64 -0.09 -6.33 -11.60
N THR A 65 -0.41 -7.33 -12.41
CA THR A 65 -1.76 -7.87 -12.52
C THR A 65 -2.07 -8.84 -11.37
N ILE A 66 -3.27 -8.71 -10.80
CA ILE A 66 -3.81 -9.58 -9.75
C ILE A 66 -5.17 -10.07 -10.20
N ALA A 67 -5.25 -11.35 -10.57
CA ALA A 67 -6.51 -12.00 -10.91
C ALA A 67 -7.46 -12.03 -9.70
N VAL A 68 -8.73 -12.31 -9.94
CA VAL A 68 -9.76 -12.43 -8.90
C VAL A 68 -9.35 -13.52 -7.89
N ASN A 69 -9.43 -13.21 -6.59
CA ASN A 69 -9.01 -14.05 -5.46
C ASN A 69 -7.51 -14.38 -5.38
N GLU A 70 -6.69 -13.77 -6.24
CA GLU A 70 -5.24 -13.91 -6.19
C GLU A 70 -4.58 -12.81 -5.37
N ARG A 71 -3.28 -12.99 -5.11
CA ARG A 71 -2.47 -12.04 -4.35
C ARG A 71 -1.08 -11.87 -4.92
N VAL A 72 -0.50 -10.69 -4.73
CA VAL A 72 0.89 -10.39 -5.09
C VAL A 72 1.63 -9.82 -3.89
N ARG A 73 2.94 -10.06 -3.83
CA ARG A 73 3.83 -9.40 -2.86
C ARG A 73 4.45 -8.17 -3.50
N VAL A 74 4.32 -7.03 -2.84
CA VAL A 74 4.99 -5.77 -3.21
C VAL A 74 5.97 -5.39 -2.12
N GLU A 75 7.19 -5.06 -2.50
CA GLU A 75 8.28 -4.75 -1.58
C GLU A 75 8.87 -3.37 -1.87
N PHE A 76 9.17 -2.65 -0.79
CA PHE A 76 9.71 -1.30 -0.81
C PHE A 76 10.93 -1.22 0.07
N LEU A 77 11.95 -0.51 -0.43
CA LEU A 77 13.00 -0.02 0.41
C LEU A 77 12.52 1.26 1.11
N VAL A 78 12.23 1.16 2.39
CA VAL A 78 11.68 2.22 3.24
C VAL A 78 12.81 2.83 4.04
N ARG A 79 12.94 4.16 3.96
CA ARG A 79 13.78 4.91 4.90
C ARG A 79 13.02 5.10 6.20
N CYS A 80 13.49 4.46 7.25
CA CYS A 80 12.96 4.59 8.59
C CYS A 80 14.03 4.16 9.60
N ARG A 81 14.36 5.07 10.53
CA ARG A 81 15.26 4.80 11.65
C ARG A 81 14.73 5.58 12.84
N GLU A 82 13.94 4.89 13.64
CA GLU A 82 13.35 5.41 14.86
C GLU A 82 13.91 4.64 16.05
N ALA A 83 13.77 5.21 17.25
CA ALA A 83 14.14 4.52 18.48
C ALA A 83 13.20 3.32 18.73
N PRO A 84 13.68 2.27 19.42
CA PRO A 84 12.81 1.23 19.97
C PRO A 84 11.64 1.81 20.77
N GLY A 85 10.45 1.23 20.60
CA GLY A 85 9.21 1.70 21.23
C GLY A 85 8.55 2.89 20.54
N THR A 86 9.20 3.54 19.56
CA THR A 86 8.55 4.59 18.76
C THR A 86 7.36 4.02 17.99
N VAL A 87 6.33 4.86 17.86
CA VAL A 87 5.16 4.57 17.04
C VAL A 87 4.97 5.67 16.01
N VAL A 88 4.94 5.28 14.74
CA VAL A 88 4.56 6.15 13.63
C VAL A 88 3.11 5.88 13.29
N GLU A 89 2.26 6.87 13.56
CA GLU A 89 0.83 6.83 13.24
C GLU A 89 0.58 7.42 11.83
N ASN A 90 -0.50 7.01 11.18
CA ASN A 90 -0.90 7.53 9.87
C ASN A 90 0.17 7.39 8.76
N ALA A 91 0.99 6.34 8.80
CA ALA A 91 1.79 5.96 7.65
C ALA A 91 0.87 5.41 6.56
N PHE A 92 1.24 5.55 5.28
CA PHE A 92 0.44 5.01 4.19
C PHE A 92 1.31 4.20 3.22
N VAL A 93 0.76 3.07 2.77
CA VAL A 93 1.08 2.51 1.45
C VAL A 93 0.02 3.03 0.50
N ILE A 94 0.45 3.75 -0.53
CA ILE A 94 -0.45 4.25 -1.56
C ILE A 94 -0.21 3.45 -2.83
N LEU A 95 -1.28 2.86 -3.36
CA LEU A 95 -1.28 2.15 -4.64
C LEU A 95 -2.07 2.96 -5.67
N THR A 96 -1.55 3.08 -6.89
CA THR A 96 -2.37 3.41 -8.06
C THR A 96 -2.72 2.12 -8.77
N VAL A 97 -4.02 1.91 -9.00
CA VAL A 97 -4.53 0.68 -9.63
C VAL A 97 -5.47 1.03 -10.78
N GLU A 98 -5.49 0.18 -11.79
CA GLU A 98 -6.52 0.16 -12.82
C GLU A 98 -7.47 -1.01 -12.54
N TRP A 99 -8.77 -0.71 -12.62
CA TRP A 99 -9.86 -1.68 -12.43
C TRP A 99 -11.05 -1.26 -13.29
N GLN A 100 -11.58 -2.18 -14.09
CA GLN A 100 -12.67 -1.90 -15.06
C GLN A 100 -12.40 -0.64 -15.91
N SER A 101 -11.17 -0.52 -16.44
CA SER A 101 -10.69 0.62 -17.24
C SER A 101 -10.76 1.98 -16.55
N GLN A 102 -10.82 2.01 -15.21
CA GLN A 102 -10.79 3.23 -14.41
C GLN A 102 -9.57 3.23 -13.49
N ALA A 103 -8.98 4.40 -13.29
CA ALA A 103 -7.87 4.59 -12.38
C ALA A 103 -8.36 4.88 -10.96
N TRP A 104 -7.76 4.22 -9.98
CA TRP A 104 -8.06 4.34 -8.56
C TRP A 104 -6.79 4.56 -7.74
N ARG A 105 -6.93 5.24 -6.61
CA ARG A 105 -5.93 5.31 -5.55
C ARG A 105 -6.42 4.56 -4.33
N ILE A 106 -5.58 3.66 -3.86
CA ILE A 106 -5.82 2.90 -2.65
C ILE A 106 -4.86 3.42 -1.59
N PHE A 107 -5.41 3.83 -0.44
CA PHE A 107 -4.63 4.31 0.69
C PHE A 107 -4.77 3.30 1.83
N ALA A 108 -3.74 2.49 2.03
CA ALA A 108 -3.65 1.58 3.17
C ALA A 108 -2.93 2.29 4.31
N ARG A 109 -3.71 2.84 5.25
CA ARG A 109 -3.19 3.48 6.45
C ARG A 109 -2.65 2.41 7.39
N SER A 110 -1.41 2.59 7.82
CA SER A 110 -0.71 1.73 8.75
C SER A 110 -0.28 2.50 9.98
N ARG A 111 -0.28 1.78 11.10
CA ARG A 111 0.48 2.12 12.29
C ARG A 111 1.76 1.30 12.30
N VAL A 112 2.91 1.94 12.52
CA VAL A 112 4.21 1.27 12.52
C VAL A 112 4.83 1.39 13.90
N ARG A 113 5.00 0.26 14.58
CA ARG A 113 5.74 0.21 15.86
C ARG A 113 7.16 -0.24 15.62
N PHE A 114 8.13 0.32 16.33
CA PHE A 114 9.51 -0.13 16.29
C PHE A 114 9.78 -1.02 17.49
N ASP A 115 10.19 -2.26 17.26
CA ASP A 115 10.49 -3.21 18.33
C ASP A 115 11.83 -2.90 19.03
N ASP A 116 12.21 -3.75 19.99
CA ASP A 116 13.43 -3.59 20.79
C ASP A 116 14.72 -3.57 19.94
N SER A 117 14.68 -4.14 18.73
CA SER A 117 15.79 -4.13 17.77
C SER A 117 15.76 -2.91 16.84
N GLY A 118 14.71 -2.08 16.92
CA GLY A 118 14.44 -1.00 15.99
C GLY A 118 13.87 -1.47 14.65
N ALA A 119 13.34 -2.70 14.58
CA ALA A 119 12.68 -3.19 13.38
C ALA A 119 11.24 -2.65 13.30
N PRO A 120 10.81 -2.14 12.13
CA PRO A 120 9.44 -1.70 11.95
C PRO A 120 8.49 -2.90 11.93
N GLN A 121 7.38 -2.76 12.64
CA GLN A 121 6.27 -3.70 12.72
C GLN A 121 5.01 -2.96 12.24
N PRO A 122 4.82 -2.81 10.91
CA PRO A 122 3.62 -2.19 10.37
C PRO A 122 2.40 -3.07 10.60
N ALA A 123 1.25 -2.42 10.82
CA ALA A 123 -0.07 -3.03 10.86
C ALA A 123 -1.03 -2.13 10.08
N THR A 124 -1.72 -2.68 9.08
CA THR A 124 -2.75 -1.94 8.33
C THR A 124 -3.99 -1.77 9.22
N GLU A 125 -4.45 -0.54 9.36
CA GLU A 125 -5.58 -0.19 10.22
C GLU A 125 -6.84 0.18 9.42
N LEU A 126 -6.66 0.76 8.25
CA LEU A 126 -7.75 1.24 7.41
C LEU A 126 -7.31 1.26 5.94
N ILE A 127 -8.21 0.84 5.05
CA ILE A 127 -8.04 0.99 3.61
C ILE A 127 -9.14 1.92 3.11
N THR A 128 -8.76 2.96 2.38
CA THR A 128 -9.71 3.82 1.65
C THR A 128 -9.42 3.77 0.16
N VAL A 129 -10.47 3.72 -0.64
CA VAL A 129 -10.42 3.60 -2.10
C VAL A 129 -10.99 4.87 -2.70
N GLN A 130 -10.29 5.46 -3.68
CA GLN A 130 -10.71 6.72 -4.30
C GLN A 130 -10.51 6.65 -5.81
N ARG A 131 -11.55 6.98 -6.57
CA ARG A 131 -11.44 7.11 -8.03
C ARG A 131 -10.60 8.34 -8.40
N VAL A 132 -9.66 8.17 -9.32
CA VAL A 132 -8.86 9.29 -9.85
C VAL A 132 -9.74 10.13 -10.79
N GLY A 133 -9.70 11.45 -10.65
CA GLY A 133 -10.45 12.38 -11.50
C GLY A 133 -11.84 12.76 -10.97
N PHE A 134 -12.26 12.24 -9.81
CA PHE A 134 -13.44 12.72 -9.09
C PHE A 134 -13.03 13.82 -8.10
N SER A 135 -12.94 15.06 -8.61
CA SER A 135 -12.92 16.27 -7.80
C SER A 135 -14.10 17.11 -8.28
N THR A 136 -15.19 17.14 -7.51
CA THR A 136 -16.18 18.20 -7.69
C THR A 136 -15.59 19.47 -7.11
N THR A 137 -15.50 20.50 -7.94
CA THR A 137 -15.14 21.87 -7.57
C THR A 137 -16.11 22.43 -6.53
#